data_AF-A0A2D7K798-F1
#
_entry.id   AF-A0A2D7K798-F1
#
_cell.length_a   1.000
_cell.length_b   1.000
_cell.length_c   1.000
_cell.angle_alpha   90.00
_cell.angle_beta   90.00
_cell.angle_gamma   90.00
#
_symmetry.space_group_name_H-M   'P 1'
#
loop_
_entity.id
_entity.type
_entity.pdbx_description
1 polymer ?
#
loop_
_entity_poly.entity_id
_entity_poly.type
_entity_poly.pdbx_seq_one_letter_code
_entity_poly.pdbx_strand_id
1 'polypeptide(L)' 'MEGLKKWNNRLEKIWLVIAIISTIIALYFAIIDHFNGDFIYFLLAVMAWGIYLVRRGLGKRLNKNL' A
#
# COMPACT_ATOMS: atom_id res chain seq x y z
N MET A 1 10.92 -10.28 21.03
CA MET A 1 10.00 -9.30 20.38
C MET A 1 10.67 -8.43 19.31
N GLU A 2 11.99 -8.23 19.34
CA GLU A 2 12.68 -7.35 18.38
C GLU A 2 12.66 -7.83 16.93
N GLY A 3 12.75 -9.14 16.69
CA GLY A 3 12.70 -9.72 15.34
C GLY A 3 11.39 -9.41 14.60
N LEU A 4 10.25 -9.54 15.27
CA LEU A 4 8.92 -9.23 14.71
C LEU A 4 8.79 -7.74 14.37
N LYS A 5 9.31 -6.85 15.23
CA LYS A 5 9.30 -5.40 14.99
C LYS A 5 10.14 -5.03 13.76
N LYS A 6 11.29 -5.69 13.58
CA LYS A 6 12.19 -5.50 12.43
C LYS A 6 11.57 -5.97 11.12
N TRP A 7 10.89 -7.12 11.13
CA TRP A 7 10.16 -7.64 9.97
C TRP A 7 8.94 -6.79 9.62
N ASN A 8 8.19 -6.31 10.61
CA ASN A 8 7.05 -5.43 10.37
C ASN A 8 7.47 -4.11 9.70
N ASN A 9 8.57 -3.50 10.14
CA ASN A 9 9.12 -2.29 9.50
C ASN A 9 9.57 -2.51 8.05
N ARG A 10 10.12 -3.69 7.73
CA ARG A 10 10.49 -4.03 6.35
C ARG A 10 9.26 -4.23 5.47
N LEU A 11 8.26 -4.94 5.98
CA LEU A 11 6.99 -5.17 5.29
C LEU A 11 6.23 -3.87 5.05
N GLU A 12 6.26 -2.91 5.98
CA GLU A 12 5.67 -1.58 5.78
C GLU A 12 6.29 -0.86 4.57
N LYS A 13 7.62 -0.88 4.44
CA LYS A 13 8.31 -0.29 3.29
C LYS A 13 7.98 -1.01 1.97
N ILE A 14 7.91 -2.35 1.99
CA ILE A 14 7.56 -3.14 0.80
C ILE A 14 6.14 -2.80 0.34
N TRP A 15 5.18 -2.73 1.27
CA TRP A 15 3.79 -2.40 0.93
C TRP A 15 3.64 -0.97 0.41
N LEU A 16 4.43 -0.01 0.89
CA LEU A 16 4.48 1.34 0.32
C LEU A 16 4.91 1.29 -1.17
N VAL A 17 5.98 0.55 -1.47
CA VAL A 17 6.50 0.41 -2.84
C VAL A 17 5.44 -0.23 -3.74
N ILE A 18 4.78 -1.29 -3.27
CA ILE A 18 3.68 -1.94 -4.02
C ILE A 18 2.55 -0.95 -4.29
N ALA A 19 2.11 -0.18 -3.28
CA ALA A 19 1.04 0.80 -3.45
C ALA A 19 1.38 1.88 -4.49
N ILE A 20 2.63 2.38 -4.48
CA ILE A 20 3.11 3.35 -5.47
C ILE A 20 3.10 2.73 -6.88
N ILE A 21 3.68 1.54 -7.04
CA ILE A 21 3.73 0.85 -8.35
C ILE A 21 2.33 0.56 -8.87
N SER A 22 1.42 0.05 -8.04
CA SER A 22 0.03 -0.21 -8.44
C SER A 22 -0.69 1.08 -8.86
N THR A 23 -0.41 2.20 -8.20
CA THR A 23 -0.99 3.50 -8.59
C THR A 23 -0.46 3.97 -9.95
N ILE A 24 0.84 3.82 -10.20
CA ILE A 24 1.47 4.15 -11.49
C ILE A 24 0.87 3.30 -12.62
N ILE A 25 0.72 2.00 -12.38
CA ILE A 25 0.14 1.06 -13.37
C ILE A 25 -1.33 1.41 -13.63
N ALA A 26 -2.12 1.67 -12.59
CA ALA A 26 -3.52 2.07 -12.75
C ALA A 26 -3.66 3.38 -13.54
N LEU A 27 -2.80 4.37 -13.27
CA LEU A 27 -2.76 5.62 -14.04
C LEU A 27 -2.34 5.40 -15.49
N TYR A 28 -1.38 4.52 -15.73
CA TYR A 28 -0.92 4.18 -17.08
C TYR A 28 -2.05 3.58 -17.91
N PHE A 29 -2.78 2.60 -17.37
CA PHE A 29 -3.96 2.03 -18.05
C PHE A 29 -5.07 3.07 -18.25
N ALA A 30 -5.35 3.89 -17.23
CA ALA A 30 -6.35 4.93 -17.32
C ALA A 30 -6.11 5.96 -18.42
N ILE A 31 -4.84 6.30 -18.66
CA ILE A 31 -4.45 7.21 -19.74
C ILE A 31 -4.63 6.55 -21.11
N ILE A 32 -4.29 5.26 -21.24
CA ILE A 32 -4.40 4.52 -22.51
C ILE A 32 -5.87 4.25 -22.88
N ASP A 33 -6.70 3.87 -21.91
CA ASP A 33 -8.10 3.49 -22.16
C ASP A 33 -9.06 4.69 -22.04
N HIS A 34 -8.52 5.92 -21.96
CA HIS A 34 -9.31 7.14 -21.79
C HIS A 34 -10.31 7.07 -20.63
N PHE A 35 -9.93 6.44 -19.53
CA PHE A 35 -10.77 6.20 -18.34
C PHE A 35 -12.01 5.32 -18.58
N ASN A 36 -12.04 4.52 -19.65
CA ASN A 36 -13.15 3.58 -19.91
C ASN A 36 -12.91 2.23 -19.23
N GLY A 37 -13.51 2.04 -18.05
CA GLY A 37 -13.56 0.71 -17.40
C GLY A 37 -12.40 0.40 -16.44
N ASP A 38 -11.51 1.35 -16.18
CA ASP A 38 -10.31 1.15 -15.35
C ASP A 38 -10.56 1.11 -13.82
N PHE A 39 -11.82 1.09 -13.41
CA PHE A 39 -12.23 1.12 -12.00
C PHE A 39 -11.58 0.02 -11.18
N ILE A 40 -11.38 -1.16 -11.78
CA ILE A 40 -10.76 -2.32 -11.13
C ILE A 40 -9.28 -2.06 -10.81
N TYR A 41 -8.55 -1.40 -11.69
CA TYR A 41 -7.13 -1.08 -11.47
C TYR A 41 -6.95 -0.04 -10.37
N PHE A 42 -7.82 0.97 -10.32
CA PHE A 42 -7.84 1.93 -9.22
C PHE A 42 -8.26 1.31 -7.90
N LEU A 43 -9.23 0.38 -7.90
CA LEU A 43 -9.62 -0.36 -6.70
C LEU A 43 -8.44 -1.15 -6.13
N LEU A 44 -7.68 -1.84 -6.97
CA LEU A 44 -6.47 -2.56 -6.57
C LEU A 44 -5.42 -1.61 -5.98
N ALA A 45 -5.20 -0.45 -6.58
CA ALA A 45 -4.29 0.56 -6.05
C ALA A 45 -4.75 1.06 -4.67
N VAL A 46 -6.04 1.39 -4.50
CA VAL A 46 -6.62 1.82 -3.22
C VAL A 46 -6.51 0.74 -2.15
N MET A 47 -6.74 -0.53 -2.49
CA MET A 47 -6.56 -1.65 -1.56
C MET A 47 -5.11 -1.79 -1.11
N ALA A 48 -4.14 -1.66 -2.02
CA ALA A 48 -2.72 -1.68 -1.68
C ALA A 48 -2.35 -0.53 -0.72
N TRP A 49 -2.89 0.67 -0.95
CA TRP A 49 -2.76 1.80 -0.03
C TRP A 49 -3.41 1.53 1.33
N GLY A 50 -4.59 0.92 1.35
CA GLY A 50 -5.28 0.52 2.58
C GLY A 50 -4.43 -0.41 3.44
N ILE A 51 -3.81 -1.43 2.82
CA ILE A 51 -2.94 -2.37 3.53
C ILE A 51 -1.70 -1.65 4.09
N TYR A 52 -1.07 -0.77 3.31
CA TYR A 52 0.05 0.05 3.79
C TYR A 52 -0.35 0.92 4.99
N LEU A 53 -1.48 1.62 4.90
CA LEU A 53 -1.97 2.51 5.96
C LEU A 53 -2.34 1.74 7.23
N VAL A 54 -2.98 0.57 7.12
CA VAL A 54 -3.25 -0.30 8.27
C VAL A 54 -1.95 -0.73 8.93
N ARG A 55 -0.95 -1.17 8.16
CA ARG A 55 0.37 -1.57 8.70
C ARG A 55 1.08 -0.41 9.40
N ARG A 56 1.08 0.78 8.80
CA ARG A 56 1.65 2.00 9.38
C ARG A 56 0.91 2.44 10.64
N GLY A 57 -0.42 2.39 10.63
CA GLY A 57 -1.27 2.74 11.77
C GLY A 57 -1.06 1.79 12.95
N LEU A 58 -0.99 0.48 12.68
CA LEU A 58 -0.67 -0.54 13.67
C LEU A 58 0.75 -0.36 14.21
N GLY A 59 1.74 -0.08 13.36
CA GLY A 59 3.12 0.19 13.77
C GLY A 59 3.23 1.38 14.73
N LYS A 60 2.54 2.49 14.44
CA LYS A 60 2.49 3.66 15.33
C LYS A 60 1.80 3.38 16.67
N ARG A 61 0.71 2.60 16.67
CA ARG A 61 -0.01 2.23 17.90
C ARG A 61 0.78 1.26 18.77
N LEU A 62 1.43 0.26 18.16
CA LEU A 62 2.27 -0.71 18.88
C LEU A 62 3.51 -0.04 19.50
N ASN A 63 4.07 0.98 18.85
CA ASN A 63 5.21 1.72 19.38
C ASN A 63 4.83 2.74 20.47
N LYS A 64 3.54 3.01 20.69
CA LYS A 64 3.04 3.93 21.72
C LYS A 64 2.66 3.21 23.03
N ASN A 65 2.44 1.90 22.96
CA ASN A 65 2.03 1.05 24.09
C ASN A 65 3.15 0.10 24.58
N LEU A 66 4.37 0.24 24.07
CA LEU A 66 5.60 -0.40 24.55
C LEU A 66 6.52 0.70 25.08
#